data_AF-A0A4Q2XJW5-F1
#
_entry.id   AF-A0A4Q2XJW5-F1
#
_cell.length_a   1.000
_cell.length_b   1.000
_cell.length_c   1.000
_cell.angle_alpha   90.00
_cell.angle_beta   90.00
_cell.angle_gamma   90.00
#
_symmetry.space_group_name_H-M   'P 1'
#
loop_
_entity.id
_entity.type
_entity.pdbx_description
1 polymer ?
#
loop_
_entity_poly.entity_id
_entity_poly.type
_entity_poly.pdbx_seq_one_letter_code
_entity_poly.pdbx_strand_id
1 'polypeptide(L)'
;MTYGFLLETVWHPPLAFEEAPAGALPPELELQALWFSGAFGRDFRTTAGKSVRIVQFGEWNRGAGPDFNHAVVEIDGESRKGPLELDPRPADWEAHGHSENEAFREVVLHVVFQADARRIHTRTSDHREIPQVVISDMQLSDALARPQRDVAIAHPGRCVAPLKGLPTGAVERLMREAALFRSGAKTRRWLKMADAHGRDAALFLCTAET
;
A
#
# COMPACT_ATOMS: atom_id res chain seq x y z
N MET A 1 28.65 21.60 -15.87
CA MET A 1 28.56 20.21 -15.37
C MET A 1 28.94 19.27 -16.49
N THR A 2 29.95 18.44 -16.30
CA THR A 2 30.44 17.49 -17.32
C THR A 2 29.93 16.08 -17.01
N TYR A 3 29.83 15.24 -18.03
CA TYR A 3 29.41 13.84 -17.90
C TYR A 3 30.28 13.03 -16.91
N GLY A 4 31.56 13.41 -16.73
CA GLY A 4 32.44 12.81 -15.73
C GLY A 4 32.02 13.07 -14.28
N PHE A 5 31.47 14.23 -13.96
CA PHE A 5 30.98 14.55 -12.62
C PHE A 5 29.75 13.69 -12.23
N LEU A 6 28.88 13.41 -13.21
CA LEU A 6 27.75 12.49 -13.02
C LEU A 6 28.21 11.05 -12.77
N LEU A 7 29.28 10.60 -13.43
CA LEU A 7 29.81 9.25 -13.23
C LEU A 7 30.47 9.07 -11.86
N GLU A 8 31.23 10.05 -11.36
CA GLU A 8 31.81 9.99 -10.00
C GLU A 8 30.72 10.00 -8.92
N THR A 9 29.67 10.80 -9.09
CA THR A 9 28.58 10.90 -8.10
C THR A 9 27.71 9.64 -8.03
N VAL A 10 27.59 8.90 -9.16
CA VAL A 10 26.79 7.67 -9.25
C VAL A 10 27.61 6.43 -8.85
N TRP A 11 28.92 6.40 -9.14
CA TRP A 11 29.77 5.22 -8.92
C TRP A 11 30.55 5.25 -7.60
N HIS A 12 30.71 6.43 -7.01
CA HIS A 12 31.26 6.62 -5.67
C HIS A 12 30.24 7.38 -4.81
N PRO A 13 29.10 6.76 -4.46
CA PRO A 13 28.33 7.28 -3.33
C PRO A 13 29.31 7.38 -2.15
N PRO A 14 29.27 8.43 -1.31
CA PRO A 14 29.99 8.39 -0.06
C PRO A 14 29.63 7.07 0.61
N LEU A 15 30.64 6.20 0.79
CA LEU A 15 30.56 4.91 1.46
C LEU A 15 30.38 5.14 2.96
N ALA A 16 29.29 5.80 3.29
CA ALA A 16 28.67 5.88 4.58
C ALA A 16 27.18 5.83 4.28
N PHE A 17 26.69 4.63 3.92
CA PHE A 17 25.45 4.24 4.56
C PHE A 17 25.79 4.32 6.04
N GLU A 18 25.29 5.32 6.75
CA GLU A 18 25.20 5.20 8.20
C GLU A 18 24.61 3.81 8.42
N GLU A 19 25.37 2.91 9.05
CA GLU A 19 24.78 1.70 9.58
C GLU A 19 23.64 2.22 10.46
N ALA A 20 22.40 2.03 9.98
CA ALA A 20 21.24 2.37 10.77
C ALA A 20 21.49 1.73 12.14
N PRO A 21 21.46 2.50 13.24
CA PRO A 21 21.94 2.02 14.52
C PRO A 21 21.22 0.69 14.80
N ALA A 22 21.96 -0.33 15.23
CA ALA A 22 21.40 -1.65 15.48
C ALA A 22 20.13 -1.53 16.34
N GLY A 23 18.96 -1.80 15.74
CA GLY A 23 17.64 -1.61 16.36
C GLY A 23 16.78 -0.46 15.79
N ALA A 24 17.25 0.30 14.81
CA ALA A 24 16.42 1.25 14.06
C ALA A 24 15.53 0.52 13.04
N LEU A 25 14.25 0.90 12.98
CA LEU A 25 13.36 0.41 11.93
C LEU A 25 13.82 0.92 10.56
N PRO A 26 13.70 0.09 9.50
CA PRO A 26 13.82 0.55 8.12
C PRO A 26 12.87 1.72 7.82
N PRO A 27 13.16 2.53 6.79
CA PRO A 27 12.22 3.52 6.29
C PRO A 27 10.85 2.90 5.98
N GLU A 28 9.78 3.66 6.19
CA GLU A 28 8.40 3.20 6.02
C GLU A 28 8.14 2.59 4.62
N LEU A 29 8.69 3.22 3.57
CA LEU A 29 8.59 2.71 2.20
C LEU A 29 9.16 1.29 2.06
N GLU A 30 10.22 0.96 2.79
CA GLU A 30 10.81 -0.39 2.81
C GLU A 30 9.92 -1.36 3.58
N LEU A 31 9.34 -0.94 4.70
CA LEU A 31 8.38 -1.74 5.47
C LEU A 31 7.13 -2.08 4.62
N GLN A 32 6.61 -1.10 3.88
CA GLN A 32 5.52 -1.27 2.92
C GLN A 32 5.92 -2.23 1.79
N ALA A 33 7.15 -2.13 1.26
CA ALA A 33 7.64 -3.04 0.23
C ALA A 33 7.72 -4.50 0.75
N LEU A 34 8.25 -4.69 1.96
CA LEU A 34 8.33 -6.00 2.61
C LEU A 34 6.92 -6.58 2.83
N TRP A 35 5.98 -5.76 3.30
CA TRP A 35 4.58 -6.16 3.46
C TRP A 35 3.96 -6.58 2.13
N PHE A 36 4.08 -5.75 1.10
CA PHE A 36 3.51 -6.02 -0.22
C PHE A 36 4.09 -7.28 -0.89
N SER A 37 5.38 -7.54 -0.65
CA SER A 37 6.04 -8.77 -1.12
C SER A 37 5.58 -10.04 -0.41
N GLY A 38 4.82 -9.91 0.69
CA GLY A 38 4.39 -11.02 1.53
C GLY A 38 5.49 -11.56 2.44
N ALA A 39 6.53 -10.76 2.74
CA ALA A 39 7.67 -11.19 3.55
C ALA A 39 7.24 -11.68 4.94
N PHE A 40 6.22 -11.07 5.53
CA PHE A 40 5.72 -11.43 6.86
C PHE A 40 4.71 -12.59 6.87
N GLY A 41 4.44 -13.19 5.71
CA GLY A 41 3.39 -14.20 5.56
C GLY A 41 2.00 -13.59 5.47
N ARG A 42 0.96 -14.40 5.73
CA ARG A 42 -0.45 -14.00 5.58
C ARG A 42 -1.28 -14.20 6.83
N ASP A 43 -0.80 -14.96 7.80
CA ASP A 43 -1.56 -15.33 9.00
C ASP A 43 -0.96 -14.61 10.21
N PHE A 44 -1.78 -13.85 10.91
CA PHE A 44 -1.41 -12.99 12.03
C PHE A 44 -2.42 -13.11 13.18
N ARG A 45 -2.12 -12.44 14.28
CA ARG A 45 -3.07 -12.22 15.39
C ARG A 45 -3.11 -10.76 15.75
N THR A 46 -4.30 -10.26 16.08
CA THR A 46 -4.44 -8.89 16.57
C THR A 46 -3.90 -8.76 17.99
N THR A 47 -3.64 -7.54 18.43
CA THR A 47 -3.33 -7.21 19.84
C THR A 47 -4.46 -7.58 20.80
N ALA A 48 -5.68 -7.82 20.29
CA ALA A 48 -6.83 -8.34 21.03
C ALA A 48 -6.96 -9.87 21.00
N GLY A 49 -6.02 -10.58 20.35
CA GLY A 49 -6.00 -12.05 20.26
C GLY A 49 -6.80 -12.65 19.09
N LYS A 50 -7.50 -11.83 18.30
CA LYS A 50 -8.28 -12.28 17.14
C LYS A 50 -7.36 -12.83 16.04
N SER A 51 -7.79 -13.88 15.36
CA SER A 51 -7.08 -14.40 14.19
C SER A 51 -7.24 -13.45 13.00
N VAL A 52 -6.18 -13.25 12.22
CA VAL A 52 -6.19 -12.42 11.01
C VAL A 52 -5.54 -13.20 9.88
N ARG A 53 -6.17 -13.21 8.70
CA ARG A 53 -5.57 -13.70 7.46
C ARG A 53 -5.67 -12.67 6.35
N ILE A 54 -4.54 -12.34 5.72
CA ILE A 54 -4.50 -11.50 4.52
C ILE A 54 -4.87 -12.34 3.30
N VAL A 55 -6.13 -12.20 2.85
CA VAL A 55 -6.63 -12.84 1.63
C VAL A 55 -6.05 -12.12 0.40
N GLN A 56 -6.09 -10.79 0.41
CA GLN A 56 -5.50 -9.93 -0.62
C GLN A 56 -4.81 -8.73 0.06
N PHE A 57 -3.52 -8.51 -0.22
CA PHE A 57 -2.75 -7.37 0.32
C PHE A 57 -3.29 -6.01 -0.14
N GLY A 58 -3.95 -5.97 -1.30
CA GLY A 58 -4.48 -4.74 -1.89
C GLY A 58 -3.57 -4.21 -2.99
N GLU A 59 -3.73 -2.93 -3.28
CA GLU A 59 -2.96 -2.14 -4.24
C GLU A 59 -2.13 -1.14 -3.45
N TRP A 60 -0.81 -1.16 -3.62
CA TRP A 60 0.09 -0.24 -2.93
C TRP A 60 -0.14 1.20 -3.42
N ASN A 61 -0.62 2.05 -2.52
CA ASN A 61 -0.80 3.48 -2.74
C ASN A 61 0.51 4.21 -2.45
N ARG A 62 0.96 5.06 -3.36
CA ARG A 62 2.12 5.94 -3.17
C ARG A 62 1.74 7.42 -3.15
N GLY A 63 0.44 7.70 -3.13
CA GLY A 63 -0.13 9.02 -3.02
C GLY A 63 -0.71 9.27 -1.63
N ALA A 64 -1.59 10.27 -1.53
CA ALA A 64 -2.28 10.56 -0.28
C ALA A 64 -3.29 9.46 0.09
N GLY A 65 -3.58 9.34 1.39
CA GLY A 65 -4.50 8.34 1.94
C GLY A 65 -3.76 7.08 2.41
N PRO A 66 -4.49 5.99 2.68
CA PRO A 66 -3.88 4.80 3.28
C PRO A 66 -2.87 4.10 2.37
N ASP A 67 -1.92 3.38 2.96
CA ASP A 67 -0.81 2.72 2.26
C ASP A 67 -1.27 1.66 1.25
N PHE A 68 -2.33 0.93 1.57
CA PHE A 68 -2.86 -0.10 0.70
C PHE A 68 -4.36 0.07 0.50
N ASN A 69 -4.77 0.16 -0.76
CA ASN A 69 -6.17 0.22 -1.15
C ASN A 69 -6.73 -1.17 -1.48
N HIS A 70 -8.03 -1.35 -1.28
CA HIS A 70 -8.76 -2.57 -1.71
C HIS A 70 -8.21 -3.90 -1.15
N ALA A 71 -7.59 -3.86 0.04
CA ALA A 71 -7.18 -5.06 0.76
C ALA A 71 -8.40 -5.90 1.16
N VAL A 72 -8.16 -7.20 1.37
CA VAL A 72 -9.15 -8.14 1.89
C VAL A 72 -8.50 -8.91 3.02
N VAL A 73 -9.07 -8.74 4.21
CA VAL A 73 -8.62 -9.39 5.43
C VAL A 73 -9.75 -10.23 5.99
N GLU A 74 -9.43 -11.42 6.49
CA GLU A 74 -10.35 -12.26 7.24
C GLU A 74 -9.98 -12.13 8.72
N ILE A 75 -10.92 -11.72 9.56
CA ILE A 75 -10.70 -11.56 11.00
C ILE A 75 -11.71 -12.45 11.73
N ASP A 76 -11.21 -13.47 12.46
CA ASP A 76 -12.04 -14.51 13.07
C ASP A 76 -13.08 -15.13 12.10
N GLY A 77 -12.67 -15.34 10.85
CA GLY A 77 -13.51 -15.92 9.80
C GLY A 77 -14.44 -14.93 9.09
N GLU A 78 -14.51 -13.67 9.54
CA GLU A 78 -15.29 -12.62 8.89
C GLU A 78 -14.44 -11.87 7.86
N SER A 79 -14.88 -11.85 6.60
CA SER A 79 -14.18 -11.13 5.53
C SER A 79 -14.51 -9.64 5.56
N ARG A 80 -13.46 -8.80 5.58
CA ARG A 80 -13.53 -7.34 5.51
C ARG A 80 -12.74 -6.85 4.31
N LYS A 81 -13.33 -5.92 3.56
CA LYS A 81 -12.71 -5.28 2.40
C LYS A 81 -12.57 -3.79 2.68
N GLY A 82 -11.37 -3.26 2.52
CA GLY A 82 -11.11 -1.83 2.68
C GLY A 82 -9.62 -1.53 2.63
N PRO A 83 -9.22 -0.29 2.92
CA PRO A 83 -7.82 0.08 3.00
C PRO A 83 -7.11 -0.51 4.23
N LEU A 84 -5.80 -0.52 4.19
CA LEU A 84 -4.91 -1.03 5.24
C LEU A 84 -3.75 -0.04 5.40
N GLU A 85 -3.39 0.26 6.65
CA GLU A 85 -2.34 1.21 6.99
C GLU A 85 -1.17 0.54 7.71
N LEU A 86 0.06 0.98 7.42
CA LEU A 86 1.27 0.60 8.11
C LEU A 86 1.88 1.82 8.79
N ASP A 87 2.10 1.74 10.10
CA ASP A 87 2.87 2.75 10.83
C ASP A 87 4.06 2.09 11.55
N PRO A 88 5.18 2.81 11.78
CA PRO A 88 6.21 2.34 12.68
C PRO A 88 5.67 1.97 14.07
N ARG A 89 4.81 2.84 14.65
CA ARG A 89 4.22 2.65 15.98
C ARG A 89 2.71 2.91 15.99
N PRO A 90 1.94 2.28 16.90
CA PRO A 90 0.52 2.54 17.07
C PRO A 90 0.17 4.01 17.32
N ALA A 91 1.04 4.76 18.00
CA ALA A 91 0.85 6.18 18.30
C ALA A 91 0.88 7.07 17.05
N ASP A 92 1.54 6.64 15.98
CA ASP A 92 1.72 7.44 14.76
C ASP A 92 0.37 7.66 14.05
N TRP A 93 -0.59 6.74 14.23
CA TRP A 93 -1.97 6.90 13.77
C TRP A 93 -2.62 8.23 14.20
N GLU A 94 -2.50 8.57 15.49
CA GLU A 94 -3.02 9.83 16.02
C GLU A 94 -2.09 10.99 15.67
N ALA A 95 -0.76 10.78 15.67
CA ALA A 95 0.22 11.82 15.35
C ALA A 95 0.09 12.34 13.91
N HIS A 96 -0.26 11.47 12.97
CA HIS A 96 -0.54 11.80 11.57
C HIS A 96 -1.98 12.31 11.35
N GLY A 97 -2.83 12.30 12.38
CA GLY A 97 -4.23 12.75 12.29
C GLY A 97 -5.13 11.78 11.51
N HIS A 98 -4.76 10.51 11.38
CA HIS A 98 -5.57 9.51 10.68
C HIS A 98 -6.92 9.27 11.37
N SER A 99 -6.98 9.45 12.68
CA SER A 99 -8.20 9.30 13.48
C SER A 99 -9.30 10.31 13.12
N GLU A 100 -8.97 11.48 12.56
CA GLU A 100 -9.93 12.52 12.18
C GLU A 100 -10.09 12.65 10.66
N ASN A 101 -9.26 11.95 9.89
CA ASN A 101 -9.21 12.05 8.44
C ASN A 101 -10.15 11.04 7.76
N GLU A 102 -11.12 11.55 7.01
CA GLU A 102 -12.12 10.72 6.31
C GLU A 102 -11.52 9.74 5.30
N ALA A 103 -10.33 10.01 4.75
CA ALA A 103 -9.63 9.08 3.86
C ALA A 103 -9.27 7.75 4.54
N PHE A 104 -9.15 7.75 5.88
CA PHE A 104 -8.78 6.59 6.70
C PHE A 104 -9.99 5.92 7.35
N ARG A 105 -11.19 6.47 7.17
CA ARG A 105 -12.42 5.97 7.81
C ARG A 105 -12.73 4.52 7.47
N GLU A 106 -12.39 4.07 6.27
CA GLU A 106 -12.68 2.70 5.82
C GLU A 106 -11.55 1.71 6.14
N VAL A 107 -10.47 2.13 6.81
CA VAL A 107 -9.34 1.25 7.15
C VAL A 107 -9.85 0.04 7.94
N VAL A 108 -9.44 -1.15 7.50
CA VAL A 108 -9.89 -2.44 8.06
C VAL A 108 -8.85 -3.12 8.93
N LEU A 109 -7.58 -2.74 8.80
CA LEU A 109 -6.47 -3.29 9.56
C LEU A 109 -5.35 -2.25 9.65
N HIS A 110 -4.78 -2.10 10.84
CA HIS A 110 -3.59 -1.29 11.10
C HIS A 110 -2.44 -2.23 11.46
N VAL A 111 -1.32 -2.13 10.74
CA VAL A 111 -0.13 -2.98 10.95
C VAL A 111 0.98 -2.11 11.51
N VAL A 112 1.61 -2.53 12.61
CA VAL A 112 2.70 -1.78 13.24
C VAL A 112 3.94 -2.64 13.41
N PHE A 113 5.11 -1.99 13.45
CA PHE A 113 6.41 -2.67 13.52
C PHE A 113 7.09 -2.54 14.89
N GLN A 114 6.54 -1.71 15.77
CA GLN A 114 6.92 -1.60 17.17
C GLN A 114 5.68 -1.66 18.05
N ALA A 115 5.77 -2.41 19.16
CA ALA A 115 4.73 -2.38 20.17
C ALA A 115 4.96 -1.20 21.12
N ASP A 116 3.89 -0.50 21.48
CA ASP A 116 3.92 0.47 22.57
C ASP A 116 3.84 -0.24 23.94
N ALA A 117 4.46 0.37 24.96
CA ALA A 117 4.40 -0.13 26.34
C ALA A 117 2.97 -0.19 26.91
N ARG A 118 2.05 0.57 26.31
CA ARG A 118 0.62 0.53 26.60
C ARG A 118 -0.14 0.20 25.33
N ARG A 119 -1.21 -0.56 25.46
CA ARG A 119 -2.12 -0.81 24.34
C ARG A 119 -2.80 0.51 23.94
N ILE A 120 -2.52 0.97 22.72
CA ILE A 120 -3.20 2.10 22.10
C ILE A 120 -4.41 1.57 21.34
N HIS A 121 -5.54 2.26 21.44
CA HIS A 121 -6.74 1.93 20.67
C HIS A 121 -6.79 2.80 19.42
N THR A 122 -6.49 2.20 18.26
CA THR A 122 -6.64 2.86 16.95
C THR A 122 -8.11 2.92 16.57
N ARG A 123 -8.56 4.08 16.12
CA ARG A 123 -9.95 4.31 15.70
C ARG A 123 -10.05 5.24 14.51
N THR A 124 -11.14 5.09 13.77
CA THR A 124 -11.56 5.97 12.68
C THR A 124 -12.22 7.25 13.20
N SER A 125 -12.55 8.15 12.26
CA SER A 125 -13.31 9.39 12.50
C SER A 125 -14.70 9.16 13.11
N ASP A 126 -15.31 8.00 12.86
CA ASP A 126 -16.57 7.58 13.47
C ASP A 126 -16.41 6.69 14.72
N HIS A 127 -15.22 6.69 15.32
CA HIS A 127 -14.87 5.96 16.55
C HIS A 127 -14.96 4.43 16.44
N ARG A 128 -14.98 3.88 15.22
CA ARG A 128 -14.87 2.43 15.02
C ARG A 128 -13.44 1.98 15.33
N GLU A 129 -13.31 0.98 16.20
CA GLU A 129 -12.00 0.38 16.50
C GLU A 129 -11.43 -0.31 15.26
N ILE A 130 -10.17 -0.03 14.98
CA ILE A 130 -9.40 -0.68 13.91
C ILE A 130 -8.54 -1.77 14.56
N PRO A 131 -8.69 -3.05 14.16
CA PRO A 131 -7.83 -4.12 14.62
C PRO A 131 -6.36 -3.84 14.28
N GLN A 132 -5.47 -4.05 15.26
CA GLN A 132 -4.03 -3.87 15.09
C GLN A 132 -3.29 -5.20 15.05
N VAL A 133 -2.34 -5.35 14.13
CA VAL A 133 -1.36 -6.44 14.08
C VAL A 133 0.02 -5.85 14.36
N VAL A 134 0.79 -6.50 15.23
CA VAL A 134 2.18 -6.12 15.50
C VAL A 134 3.09 -7.12 14.81
N ILE A 135 3.98 -6.63 13.96
CA ILE A 135 5.11 -7.40 13.42
C ILE A 135 6.21 -7.41 14.48
N SER A 136 6.56 -8.59 14.96
CA SER A 136 7.63 -8.74 15.96
C SER A 136 9.02 -8.49 15.37
N ASP A 137 9.97 -8.11 16.22
CA ASP A 137 11.39 -7.95 15.83
C ASP A 137 11.95 -9.19 15.14
N MET A 138 11.52 -10.38 15.56
CA MET A 138 11.91 -11.65 14.93
C MET A 138 11.35 -11.77 13.51
N GLN A 139 10.08 -11.42 13.29
CA GLN A 139 9.48 -11.43 11.95
C GLN A 139 10.12 -10.37 11.05
N LEU A 140 10.45 -9.20 11.60
CA LEU A 140 11.14 -8.14 10.89
C LEU A 140 12.56 -8.54 10.49
N SER A 141 13.32 -9.09 11.43
CA SER A 141 14.68 -9.59 11.18
C SER A 141 14.68 -10.71 10.14
N ASP A 142 13.76 -11.67 10.22
CA ASP A 142 13.62 -12.73 9.20
C ASP A 142 13.26 -12.15 7.83
N ALA A 143 12.36 -11.17 7.76
CA ALA A 143 11.99 -10.53 6.50
C ALA A 143 13.17 -9.77 5.86
N LEU A 144 13.97 -9.05 6.66
CA LEU A 144 15.14 -8.31 6.21
C LEU A 144 16.30 -9.23 5.78
N ALA A 145 16.42 -10.40 6.39
CA ALA A 145 17.44 -11.38 6.03
C ALA A 145 17.15 -12.12 4.72
N ARG A 146 15.92 -12.01 4.18
CA ARG A 146 15.57 -12.64 2.91
C ARG A 146 16.23 -11.92 1.74
N PRO A 147 16.68 -12.65 0.70
CA PRO A 147 17.23 -12.02 -0.50
C PRO A 147 16.19 -11.07 -1.10
N GLN A 148 16.58 -9.81 -1.33
CA GLN A 148 15.73 -8.88 -2.05
C GLN A 148 15.46 -9.45 -3.44
N ARG A 149 14.19 -9.73 -3.74
CA ARG A 149 13.77 -10.16 -5.06
C ARG A 149 13.50 -8.90 -5.88
N ASP A 150 14.20 -8.74 -7.00
CA ASP A 150 14.01 -7.63 -7.96
C ASP A 150 12.59 -7.53 -8.54
N VAL A 151 11.75 -8.53 -8.30
CA VAL A 151 10.41 -8.60 -8.83
C VAL A 151 9.43 -8.53 -7.68
N ALA A 152 8.64 -7.46 -7.64
CA ALA A 152 7.39 -7.44 -6.90
C ALA A 152 6.65 -8.72 -7.28
N ILE A 153 6.55 -9.67 -6.35
CA ILE A 153 5.85 -10.92 -6.61
C ILE A 153 4.43 -10.49 -6.94
N ALA A 154 4.09 -10.51 -8.23
CA ALA A 154 2.77 -10.17 -8.70
C ALA A 154 1.86 -11.24 -8.12
N HIS A 155 1.27 -10.96 -6.96
CA HIS A 155 0.39 -11.89 -6.30
C HIS A 155 -0.85 -12.02 -7.18
N PRO A 156 -1.16 -13.24 -7.67
CA PRO A 156 -2.40 -13.49 -8.39
C PRO A 156 -3.60 -12.91 -7.63
N GLY A 157 -4.12 -11.78 -8.10
CA GLY A 157 -5.30 -11.15 -7.52
C GLY A 157 -6.57 -11.92 -7.90
N ARG A 158 -7.73 -11.41 -7.49
CA ARG A 158 -9.04 -11.98 -7.85
C ARG A 158 -9.24 -12.18 -9.35
N CYS A 159 -8.57 -11.38 -10.18
CA CYS A 159 -8.61 -11.51 -11.64
C CYS A 159 -8.01 -12.82 -12.16
N VAL A 160 -7.13 -13.51 -11.41
CA VAL A 160 -6.56 -14.78 -11.90
C VAL A 160 -7.61 -15.87 -11.98
N ALA A 161 -8.56 -15.96 -11.06
CA ALA A 161 -9.61 -16.98 -11.11
C ALA A 161 -10.46 -16.95 -12.41
N PRO A 162 -11.03 -15.80 -12.84
CA PRO A 162 -11.76 -15.71 -14.11
C PRO A 162 -10.83 -15.70 -15.34
N LEU A 163 -9.59 -15.22 -15.22
CA LEU A 163 -8.70 -15.06 -16.39
C LEU A 163 -7.84 -16.30 -16.69
N LYS A 164 -7.54 -17.16 -15.71
CA LYS A 164 -6.59 -18.29 -15.87
C LYS A 164 -6.96 -19.29 -16.96
N GLY A 165 -8.26 -19.41 -17.27
CA GLY A 165 -8.79 -20.34 -18.26
C GLY A 165 -9.12 -19.71 -19.61
N LEU A 166 -8.89 -18.40 -19.77
CA LEU A 166 -9.25 -17.71 -21.01
C LEU A 166 -8.20 -17.99 -22.11
N PRO A 167 -8.63 -18.27 -23.36
CA PRO A 167 -7.72 -18.29 -24.49
C PRO A 167 -7.03 -16.94 -24.67
N THR A 168 -5.79 -16.92 -25.19
CA THR A 168 -5.00 -15.70 -25.40
C THR A 168 -5.79 -14.62 -26.15
N GLY A 169 -6.48 -14.98 -27.24
CA GLY A 169 -7.29 -14.02 -28.00
C GLY A 169 -8.48 -13.43 -27.22
N ALA A 170 -9.00 -14.13 -26.21
CA ALA A 170 -10.04 -13.58 -25.33
C ALA A 170 -9.45 -12.59 -24.32
N VAL A 171 -8.25 -12.86 -23.80
CA VAL A 171 -7.51 -11.93 -22.93
C VAL A 171 -7.15 -10.65 -23.69
N GLU A 172 -6.65 -10.75 -24.92
CA GLU A 172 -6.32 -9.59 -25.77
C GLU A 172 -7.55 -8.72 -26.06
N ARG A 173 -8.69 -9.35 -26.39
CA ARG A 173 -9.96 -8.62 -26.57
C ARG A 173 -10.38 -7.93 -25.29
N LEU A 174 -10.37 -8.63 -24.16
CA LEU A 174 -10.71 -8.03 -22.86
C LEU A 174 -9.84 -6.82 -22.55
N MET A 175 -8.54 -6.92 -22.76
CA MET A 175 -7.60 -5.82 -22.52
C MET A 175 -7.85 -4.63 -23.46
N ARG A 176 -8.15 -4.89 -24.74
CA ARG A 176 -8.54 -3.86 -25.72
C ARG A 176 -9.83 -3.16 -25.33
N GLU A 177 -10.88 -3.92 -25.01
CA GLU A 177 -12.17 -3.35 -24.61
C GLU A 177 -12.07 -2.56 -23.30
N ALA A 178 -11.32 -3.07 -22.32
CA ALA A 178 -11.05 -2.35 -21.07
C ALA A 178 -10.27 -1.05 -21.32
N ALA A 179 -9.31 -1.05 -22.25
CA ALA A 179 -8.59 0.15 -22.64
C ALA A 179 -9.49 1.19 -23.31
N LEU A 180 -10.34 0.76 -24.26
CA LEU A 180 -11.33 1.63 -24.92
C LEU A 180 -12.32 2.21 -23.90
N PHE A 181 -12.81 1.38 -22.97
CA PHE A 181 -13.71 1.81 -21.90
C PHE A 181 -13.07 2.89 -21.01
N ARG A 182 -11.85 2.64 -20.52
CA ARG A 182 -11.10 3.61 -19.69
C ARG A 182 -10.79 4.89 -20.45
N SER A 183 -10.42 4.80 -21.73
CA SER A 183 -10.20 5.96 -22.60
C SER A 183 -11.49 6.79 -22.72
N GLY A 184 -12.62 6.15 -23.02
CA GLY A 184 -13.92 6.83 -23.10
C GLY A 184 -14.34 7.47 -21.77
N ALA A 185 -14.06 6.82 -20.63
CA ALA A 185 -14.31 7.39 -19.31
C ALA A 185 -13.47 8.66 -19.05
N LYS A 186 -12.16 8.62 -19.37
CA LYS A 186 -11.27 9.78 -19.28
C LYS A 186 -11.73 10.92 -20.20
N THR A 187 -12.14 10.62 -21.44
CA THR A 187 -12.68 11.62 -22.37
C THR A 187 -13.95 12.28 -21.83
N ARG A 188 -14.90 11.48 -21.31
CA ARG A 188 -16.14 12.04 -20.72
C ARG A 188 -15.85 12.94 -19.52
N ARG A 189 -14.92 12.54 -18.64
CA ARG A 189 -14.47 13.38 -17.51
C ARG A 189 -13.89 14.69 -18.01
N TRP A 190 -12.95 14.62 -18.95
CA TRP A 190 -12.30 15.81 -19.52
C TRP A 190 -13.31 16.75 -20.17
N LEU A 191 -14.26 16.24 -20.96
CA LEU A 191 -15.30 17.06 -21.60
C LEU A 191 -16.16 17.79 -20.56
N LYS A 192 -16.58 17.11 -19.48
CA LYS A 192 -17.33 17.75 -18.39
C LYS A 192 -16.52 18.85 -17.70
N MET A 193 -15.25 18.59 -17.41
CA MET A 193 -14.38 19.59 -16.77
C MET A 193 -14.10 20.78 -17.69
N ALA A 194 -13.95 20.53 -19.00
CA ALA A 194 -13.70 21.57 -19.99
C ALA A 194 -14.93 22.48 -20.17
N ASP A 195 -16.13 21.91 -20.10
CA ASP A 195 -17.39 22.65 -20.13
C ASP A 195 -17.56 23.54 -18.89
N ALA A 196 -17.20 23.02 -17.70
CA ALA A 196 -17.36 23.73 -16.44
C ALA A 196 -16.26 24.80 -16.17
N HIS A 197 -15.01 24.53 -16.56
CA HIS A 197 -13.85 25.30 -16.12
C HIS A 197 -12.93 25.78 -17.26
N GLY A 198 -13.28 25.48 -18.52
CA GLY A 198 -12.42 25.74 -19.66
C GLY A 198 -11.38 24.64 -19.89
N ARG A 199 -10.88 24.57 -21.12
CA ARG A 199 -10.03 23.47 -21.60
C ARG A 199 -8.70 23.35 -20.84
N ASP A 200 -8.09 24.48 -20.49
CA ASP A 200 -6.77 24.51 -19.85
C ASP A 200 -6.85 23.99 -18.40
N ALA A 201 -7.85 24.45 -17.64
CA ALA A 201 -8.11 23.94 -16.29
C ALA A 201 -8.49 22.46 -16.31
N ALA A 202 -9.29 22.03 -17.28
CA ALA A 202 -9.66 20.62 -17.44
C ALA A 202 -8.47 19.72 -17.74
N LEU A 203 -7.52 20.19 -18.57
CA LEU A 203 -6.28 19.48 -18.84
C LEU A 203 -5.49 19.30 -17.54
N PHE A 204 -5.26 20.38 -16.80
CA PHE A 204 -4.52 20.36 -15.53
C PHE A 204 -5.16 19.42 -14.49
N LEU A 205 -6.46 19.58 -14.22
CA LEU A 205 -7.18 18.79 -13.22
C LEU A 205 -7.25 17.30 -13.61
N CYS A 206 -7.53 16.99 -14.88
CA CYS A 206 -7.60 15.60 -15.32
C CYS A 206 -6.25 14.87 -15.31
N THR A 207 -5.13 15.60 -15.39
CA THR A 207 -3.77 15.06 -15.29
C THR A 207 -3.24 15.02 -13.86
N ALA A 208 -3.75 15.86 -12.96
CA ALA A 208 -3.35 15.89 -11.55
C ALA A 208 -4.00 14.78 -10.71
N GLU A 209 -5.16 14.28 -11.14
CA GLU A 209 -5.90 13.17 -10.48
C GLU A 209 -5.56 11.77 -11.02
N THR A 210 -4.34 11.55 -11.54
CA THR A 210 -3.88 10.23 -12.01
C THR A 210 -2.90 9.60 -11.05
#